data_AF-A0A9C8ACU9-F1
#
_entry.id   AF-A0A9C8ACU9-F1
#
_cell.length_a   1.000
_cell.length_b   1.000
_cell.length_c   1.000
_cell.angle_alpha   90.00
_cell.angle_beta   90.00
_cell.angle_gamma   90.00
#
_symmetry.space_group_name_H-M   'P 1'
#
loop_
_entity.id
_entity.type
_entity.pdbx_description
1 polymer ?
#
loop_
_entity_poly.entity_id
_entity_poly.type
_entity_poly.pdbx_seq_one_letter_code
_entity_poly.pdbx_strand_id
1 'polypeptide(L)'
;MMEKTALEELPKENLLPKNPVLASLTIVAWLMFKPSAWRRYIANIDADLSPDFALAHLNSHHWQQVALRKLLYLGHGLCAIWVSGIVVLCLWLLDAPGEILIFVSCYALLFSIVGGILGSLTVSLAYGIMAGIVGGILLSLPIGMVDISEFTLDEWDNMLVFSMAKNIAIAVMLSVLDLQITLQNTDPRALWIVLLGIFTASQAGRAMYSTTITPYSHPQYRQIGSIMIGGLISAVGVFLVIGLMSVLARSAAWMQTGTLYVLAYDGLIVGVFSLSIALIWFFLTWRWRQSLLLGVGAGLFLGLFTLLKNVLYTSIYLKPWLIGLHGGIENAMLYMLLFAFPYVLAKRIANPWAGVIAGILGSAGVYIIFALITGRDSLLLILLSLAVLLLGMTTLWWRPLLFYPFQAAWNLLLHHADEKRIESQTSLLHWHSAFWDEHQY
;
A
#
# COMPACT_ATOMS: atom_id res chain seq x y z
N MET A 1 -53.29 2.33 -22.33
CA MET A 1 -52.79 0.97 -22.12
C MET A 1 -51.61 0.78 -23.07
N MET A 2 -50.44 1.30 -22.67
CA MET A 2 -49.22 1.26 -23.47
C MET A 2 -48.41 0.04 -23.04
N GLU A 3 -48.17 -0.81 -24.03
CA GLU A 3 -47.39 -2.04 -23.99
C GLU A 3 -45.97 -1.73 -23.48
N LYS A 4 -45.65 -2.20 -22.26
CA LYS A 4 -44.28 -2.30 -21.76
C LYS A 4 -43.58 -3.35 -22.63
N THR A 5 -43.11 -2.93 -23.80
CA THR A 5 -42.24 -3.72 -24.65
C THR A 5 -41.03 -4.17 -23.85
N ALA A 6 -40.80 -5.47 -23.89
CA ALA A 6 -39.65 -6.13 -23.29
C ALA A 6 -38.37 -5.50 -23.85
N LEU A 7 -37.80 -4.54 -23.11
CA LEU A 7 -36.38 -4.26 -23.16
C LEU A 7 -35.71 -5.56 -22.70
N GLU A 8 -35.33 -6.38 -23.68
CA GLU A 8 -34.45 -7.54 -23.46
C GLU A 8 -33.29 -7.06 -22.57
N GLU A 9 -33.23 -7.60 -21.36
CA GLU A 9 -32.08 -7.39 -20.49
C GLU A 9 -30.87 -7.96 -21.23
N LEU A 10 -30.13 -7.07 -21.92
CA LEU A 10 -28.86 -7.40 -22.54
C LEU A 10 -28.05 -8.19 -21.50
N PRO A 11 -27.62 -9.42 -21.83
CA PRO A 11 -26.99 -10.29 -20.85
C PRO A 11 -25.84 -9.54 -20.22
N LYS A 12 -25.84 -9.42 -18.88
CA LYS A 12 -24.75 -8.77 -18.13
C LYS A 12 -23.45 -9.48 -18.49
N GLU A 13 -22.72 -8.92 -19.44
CA GLU A 13 -21.46 -9.48 -19.89
C GLU A 13 -20.50 -9.50 -18.71
N ASN A 14 -20.01 -10.70 -18.39
CA ASN A 14 -18.93 -10.86 -17.42
C ASN A 14 -17.67 -10.22 -18.02
N LEU A 15 -17.41 -8.95 -17.70
CA LEU A 15 -16.25 -8.20 -18.18
C LEU A 15 -14.92 -8.83 -17.74
N LEU A 16 -14.92 -9.64 -16.68
CA LEU A 16 -13.74 -10.38 -16.22
C LEU A 16 -13.68 -11.78 -16.85
N PRO A 17 -12.49 -12.24 -17.28
CA PRO A 17 -12.26 -13.61 -17.69
C PRO A 17 -12.75 -14.66 -16.68
N LYS A 18 -13.08 -15.85 -17.19
CA LYS A 18 -13.43 -17.01 -16.36
C LYS A 18 -12.21 -17.52 -15.56
N ASN A 19 -11.02 -17.47 -16.15
CA ASN A 19 -9.79 -17.87 -15.49
C ASN A 19 -9.41 -16.83 -14.41
N PRO A 20 -9.27 -17.23 -13.12
CA PRO A 20 -9.00 -16.31 -12.03
C PRO A 20 -7.62 -15.62 -12.14
N VAL A 21 -6.61 -16.32 -12.67
CA VAL A 21 -5.27 -15.75 -12.89
C VAL A 21 -5.35 -14.60 -13.87
N LEU A 22 -5.95 -14.85 -15.03
CA LEU A 22 -6.09 -13.81 -16.06
C LEU A 22 -6.98 -12.67 -15.57
N ALA A 23 -8.04 -12.96 -14.80
CA ALA A 23 -8.91 -11.94 -14.23
C ALA A 23 -8.19 -11.04 -13.21
N SER A 24 -7.32 -11.60 -12.36
CA SER A 24 -6.49 -10.82 -11.43
C SER A 24 -5.52 -9.91 -12.18
N LEU A 25 -4.81 -10.43 -13.19
CA LEU A 25 -3.94 -9.61 -14.04
C LEU A 25 -4.71 -8.53 -14.80
N THR A 26 -5.94 -8.84 -15.25
CA THR A 26 -6.82 -7.88 -15.92
C THR A 26 -7.21 -6.73 -15.00
N ILE A 27 -7.49 -6.98 -13.72
CA ILE A 27 -7.78 -5.94 -12.74
C ILE A 27 -6.58 -5.00 -12.58
N VAL A 28 -5.37 -5.54 -12.43
CA VAL A 28 -4.15 -4.74 -12.32
C VAL A 28 -3.94 -3.91 -13.60
N ALA A 29 -4.12 -4.53 -14.76
CA ALA A 29 -4.02 -3.85 -16.04
C ALA A 29 -5.07 -2.73 -16.20
N TRP A 30 -6.29 -2.91 -15.71
CA TRP A 30 -7.30 -1.85 -15.71
C TRP A 30 -6.90 -0.67 -14.82
N LEU A 31 -6.39 -0.93 -13.61
CA LEU A 31 -5.94 0.14 -12.72
C LEU A 31 -4.75 0.92 -13.27
N MET A 32 -3.85 0.25 -14.00
CA MET A 32 -2.65 0.85 -14.56
C MET A 32 -2.83 1.49 -15.93
N PHE A 33 -3.60 0.86 -16.83
CA PHE A 33 -3.67 1.22 -18.25
C PHE A 33 -5.07 1.58 -18.73
N LYS A 34 -6.12 0.99 -18.15
CA LYS A 34 -7.51 1.17 -18.62
C LYS A 34 -8.49 1.58 -17.51
N PRO A 35 -8.33 2.76 -16.89
CA PRO A 35 -9.22 3.19 -15.80
C PRO A 35 -10.70 3.25 -16.19
N SER A 36 -11.05 3.47 -17.47
CA SER A 36 -12.45 3.42 -17.90
C SER A 36 -13.06 2.01 -17.82
N ALA A 37 -12.27 0.95 -18.03
CA ALA A 37 -12.73 -0.43 -17.87
C ALA A 37 -12.98 -0.75 -16.40
N TRP A 38 -12.13 -0.26 -15.50
CA TRP A 38 -12.38 -0.31 -14.05
C TRP A 38 -13.72 0.37 -13.71
N ARG A 39 -13.92 1.62 -14.14
CA ARG A 39 -15.17 2.36 -13.89
C ARG A 39 -16.41 1.61 -14.37
N ARG A 40 -16.36 1.08 -15.60
CA ARG A 40 -17.46 0.29 -16.18
C ARG A 40 -17.72 -0.99 -15.39
N TYR A 41 -16.66 -1.67 -14.95
CA TYR A 41 -16.80 -2.87 -14.14
C TYR A 41 -17.45 -2.59 -12.79
N ILE A 42 -17.06 -1.51 -12.10
CA ILE A 42 -17.69 -1.12 -10.84
C ILE A 42 -19.16 -0.74 -11.04
N ALA A 43 -19.47 0.06 -12.07
CA ALA A 43 -20.86 0.43 -12.39
C ALA A 43 -21.74 -0.78 -12.74
N ASN A 44 -21.16 -1.84 -13.30
CA ASN A 44 -21.86 -3.10 -13.58
C ASN A 44 -22.10 -3.96 -12.31
N ILE A 45 -21.27 -3.81 -11.28
CA ILE A 45 -21.48 -4.44 -9.96
C ILE A 45 -22.70 -3.79 -9.30
N ASP A 46 -22.67 -2.46 -9.19
CA ASP A 46 -23.76 -1.64 -8.68
C ASP A 46 -23.62 -0.23 -9.25
N ALA A 47 -24.68 0.33 -9.83
CA ALA A 47 -24.64 1.65 -10.44
C ALA A 47 -24.43 2.78 -9.41
N ASP A 48 -24.75 2.51 -8.14
CA ASP A 48 -24.58 3.46 -7.04
C ASP A 48 -23.15 3.43 -6.44
N LEU A 49 -22.31 2.45 -6.82
CA LEU A 49 -20.93 2.39 -6.34
C LEU A 49 -20.04 3.39 -7.10
N SER A 50 -19.42 4.31 -6.36
CA SER A 50 -18.40 5.18 -6.93
C SER A 50 -17.16 4.38 -7.34
N PRO A 51 -16.44 4.72 -8.42
CA PRO A 51 -15.23 4.00 -8.83
C PRO A 51 -14.09 3.98 -7.80
N ASP A 52 -14.15 4.86 -6.79
CA ASP A 52 -13.20 5.01 -5.68
C ASP A 52 -13.78 4.61 -4.33
N PHE A 53 -14.83 3.81 -4.33
CA PHE A 53 -15.43 3.36 -3.08
C PHE A 53 -14.38 2.70 -2.17
N ALA A 54 -14.51 2.96 -0.87
CA ALA A 54 -13.80 2.24 0.17
C ALA A 54 -14.71 1.13 0.71
N LEU A 55 -14.14 0.05 1.26
CA LEU A 55 -14.94 -1.04 1.84
C LEU A 55 -15.79 -0.54 3.03
N ALA A 56 -15.38 0.53 3.70
CA ALA A 56 -16.16 1.18 4.74
C ALA A 56 -17.49 1.78 4.26
N HIS A 57 -17.62 2.06 2.97
CA HIS A 57 -18.85 2.61 2.38
C HIS A 57 -19.82 1.52 1.91
N LEU A 58 -19.43 0.25 1.99
CA LEU A 58 -20.27 -0.85 1.52
C LEU A 58 -21.41 -1.15 2.49
N ASN A 59 -22.63 -1.20 1.95
CA ASN A 59 -23.81 -1.70 2.63
C ASN A 59 -23.88 -3.25 2.59
N SER A 60 -24.71 -3.83 3.45
CA SER A 60 -24.89 -5.29 3.56
C SER A 60 -25.30 -5.95 2.23
N HIS A 61 -26.07 -5.27 1.38
CA HIS A 61 -26.50 -5.82 0.08
C HIS A 61 -25.33 -5.95 -0.91
N HIS A 62 -24.36 -5.03 -0.89
CA HIS A 62 -23.17 -5.14 -1.73
C HIS A 62 -22.37 -6.41 -1.42
N TRP A 63 -22.28 -6.82 -0.15
CA TRP A 63 -21.57 -8.04 0.26
C TRP A 63 -22.20 -9.32 -0.27
N GLN A 64 -23.49 -9.29 -0.61
CA GLN A 64 -24.18 -10.42 -1.23
C GLN A 64 -23.83 -10.57 -2.72
N GLN A 65 -23.37 -9.50 -3.37
CA GLN A 65 -23.00 -9.52 -4.78
C GLN A 65 -21.76 -10.39 -5.02
N VAL A 66 -21.92 -11.43 -5.85
CA VAL A 66 -20.84 -12.38 -6.16
C VAL A 66 -19.68 -11.69 -6.90
N ALA A 67 -19.99 -10.72 -7.76
CA ALA A 67 -18.99 -9.97 -8.52
C ALA A 67 -18.05 -9.17 -7.60
N LEU A 68 -18.59 -8.51 -6.57
CA LEU A 68 -17.78 -7.80 -5.58
C LEU A 68 -16.89 -8.77 -4.78
N ARG A 69 -17.42 -9.89 -4.30
CA ARG A 69 -16.63 -10.92 -3.59
C ARG A 69 -15.51 -11.49 -4.47
N LYS A 70 -15.79 -11.73 -5.76
CA LYS A 70 -14.79 -12.15 -6.75
C LYS A 70 -13.71 -11.07 -6.90
N LEU A 71 -14.09 -9.80 -7.01
CA LEU A 71 -13.14 -8.68 -7.10
C LEU A 71 -12.22 -8.62 -5.87
N LEU A 72 -12.76 -8.75 -4.66
CA LEU A 72 -11.96 -8.74 -3.43
C LEU A 72 -11.00 -9.92 -3.34
N TYR A 73 -11.47 -11.13 -3.69
CA TYR A 73 -10.63 -12.32 -3.73
C TYR A 73 -9.48 -12.17 -4.75
N LEU A 74 -9.79 -11.68 -5.95
CA LEU A 74 -8.79 -11.50 -7.01
C LEU A 74 -7.80 -10.39 -6.68
N GLY A 75 -8.27 -9.26 -6.14
CA GLY A 75 -7.46 -8.07 -5.86
C GLY A 75 -6.61 -8.15 -4.59
N HIS A 76 -7.03 -8.93 -3.58
CA HIS A 76 -6.28 -9.04 -2.31
C HIS A 76 -5.74 -10.45 -2.05
N GLY A 77 -6.48 -11.51 -2.35
CA GLY A 77 -6.02 -12.88 -2.13
C GLY A 77 -5.04 -13.31 -3.21
N LEU A 78 -5.53 -13.43 -4.45
CA LEU A 78 -4.72 -13.94 -5.55
C LEU A 78 -3.57 -13.01 -5.93
N CYS A 79 -3.78 -11.69 -5.95
CA CYS A 79 -2.70 -10.71 -6.16
C CYS A 79 -1.57 -10.84 -5.13
N ALA A 80 -1.88 -11.08 -3.84
CA ALA A 80 -0.82 -11.23 -2.83
C ALA A 80 0.03 -12.49 -3.05
N ILE A 81 -0.58 -13.58 -3.54
CA ILE A 81 0.15 -14.79 -3.93
C ILE A 81 1.09 -14.49 -5.10
N TRP A 82 0.62 -13.74 -6.12
CA TRP A 82 1.48 -13.32 -7.23
C TRP A 82 2.65 -12.47 -6.77
N VAL A 83 2.39 -11.49 -5.91
CA VAL A 83 3.42 -10.60 -5.36
C VAL A 83 4.48 -11.41 -4.62
N SER A 84 4.06 -12.30 -3.72
CA SER A 84 4.98 -13.19 -3.01
C SER A 84 5.77 -14.08 -3.97
N GLY A 85 5.12 -14.66 -4.99
CA GLY A 85 5.77 -15.50 -5.99
C GLY A 85 6.80 -14.77 -6.82
N ILE A 86 6.51 -13.53 -7.24
CA ILE A 86 7.46 -12.66 -7.98
C ILE A 86 8.66 -12.34 -7.10
N VAL A 87 8.45 -11.97 -5.84
CA VAL A 87 9.55 -11.65 -4.91
C VAL A 87 10.44 -12.87 -4.68
N VAL A 88 9.85 -14.06 -4.45
CA VAL A 88 10.61 -15.31 -4.32
C VAL A 88 11.39 -15.62 -5.59
N LEU A 89 10.78 -15.49 -6.77
CA LEU A 89 11.46 -15.73 -8.04
C LEU A 89 12.65 -14.79 -8.23
N CYS A 90 12.48 -13.49 -7.95
CA CYS A 90 13.56 -12.51 -8.04
C CYS A 90 14.71 -12.84 -7.09
N LEU A 91 14.42 -13.14 -5.81
CA LEU A 91 15.46 -13.46 -4.84
C LEU A 91 16.13 -14.81 -5.11
N TRP A 92 15.38 -15.79 -5.62
CA TRP A 92 15.93 -17.07 -6.05
C TRP A 92 16.89 -16.90 -7.23
N LEU A 93 16.57 -16.04 -8.20
CA LEU A 93 17.49 -15.68 -9.30
C LEU A 93 18.74 -14.91 -8.83
N LEU A 94 18.74 -14.39 -7.60
CA LEU A 94 19.87 -13.74 -6.94
C LEU A 94 20.57 -14.68 -5.94
N ASP A 95 20.30 -15.99 -6.01
CA ASP A 95 20.89 -17.02 -5.15
C ASP A 95 20.67 -16.80 -3.64
N ALA A 96 19.53 -16.20 -3.26
CA ALA A 96 19.20 -16.01 -1.85
C ALA A 96 18.92 -17.37 -1.14
N PRO A 97 19.45 -17.60 0.08
CA PRO A 97 19.17 -18.79 0.87
C PRO A 97 17.69 -19.04 1.14
N GLY A 98 17.34 -20.32 1.32
CA GLY A 98 15.97 -20.75 1.54
C GLY A 98 15.27 -20.08 2.74
N GLU A 99 16.00 -19.81 3.82
CA GLU A 99 15.44 -19.11 5.00
C GLU A 99 14.97 -17.69 4.67
N ILE A 100 15.70 -17.00 3.79
CA ILE A 100 15.36 -15.65 3.31
C ILE A 100 14.14 -15.72 2.40
N LEU A 101 14.11 -16.69 1.50
CA LEU A 101 12.97 -16.89 0.61
C LEU A 101 11.69 -17.11 1.42
N ILE A 102 11.74 -17.92 2.48
CA ILE A 102 10.62 -18.15 3.40
C ILE A 102 10.24 -16.84 4.11
N PHE A 103 11.22 -16.19 4.73
CA PHE A 103 10.99 -14.97 5.50
C PHE A 103 10.36 -13.86 4.63
N VAL A 104 10.97 -13.54 3.49
CA VAL A 104 10.53 -12.47 2.60
C VAL A 104 9.23 -12.82 1.87
N SER A 105 8.99 -14.10 1.56
CA SER A 105 7.69 -14.51 1.00
C SER A 105 6.55 -14.28 1.98
N CYS A 106 6.73 -14.66 3.25
CA CYS A 106 5.75 -14.40 4.31
C CYS A 106 5.52 -12.91 4.50
N TYR A 107 6.61 -12.13 4.52
CA TYR A 107 6.55 -10.67 4.61
C TYR A 107 5.75 -10.07 3.44
N ALA A 108 6.11 -10.39 2.20
CA ALA A 108 5.47 -9.87 1.00
C ALA A 108 3.98 -10.24 0.93
N LEU A 109 3.64 -11.49 1.27
CA LEU A 109 2.28 -11.98 1.30
C LEU A 109 1.43 -11.21 2.32
N LEU A 110 1.89 -11.13 3.57
CA LEU A 110 1.13 -10.49 4.64
C LEU A 110 1.08 -8.98 4.46
N PHE A 111 2.16 -8.37 3.98
CA PHE A 111 2.15 -6.95 3.63
C PHE A 111 1.09 -6.65 2.56
N SER A 112 1.05 -7.47 1.50
CA SER A 112 0.10 -7.29 0.40
C SER A 112 -1.35 -7.49 0.84
N ILE A 113 -1.63 -8.51 1.65
CA ILE A 113 -2.98 -8.80 2.15
C ILE A 113 -3.43 -7.73 3.14
N VAL A 114 -2.66 -7.50 4.21
CA VAL A 114 -3.05 -6.59 5.29
C VAL A 114 -3.05 -5.15 4.79
N GLY A 115 -2.00 -4.74 4.09
CA GLY A 115 -1.88 -3.39 3.52
C GLY A 115 -2.94 -3.15 2.47
N GLY A 116 -3.19 -4.14 1.61
CA GLY A 116 -4.22 -4.04 0.59
C GLY A 116 -5.63 -3.94 1.18
N ILE A 117 -5.98 -4.79 2.14
CA ILE A 117 -7.29 -4.76 2.79
C ILE A 117 -7.47 -3.45 3.56
N LEU A 118 -6.48 -3.01 4.36
CA LEU A 118 -6.58 -1.76 5.11
C LEU A 118 -6.67 -0.54 4.18
N GLY A 119 -5.93 -0.54 3.07
CA GLY A 119 -6.04 0.51 2.04
C GLY A 119 -7.39 0.53 1.35
N SER A 120 -7.94 -0.63 1.02
CA SER A 120 -9.30 -0.75 0.48
C SER A 120 -10.34 -0.32 1.48
N LEU A 121 -10.13 -0.64 2.75
CA LEU A 121 -11.04 -0.33 3.84
C LEU A 121 -11.11 1.17 4.12
N THR A 122 -9.97 1.86 4.11
CA THR A 122 -9.85 3.25 4.58
C THR A 122 -9.77 4.29 3.47
N VAL A 123 -9.17 3.97 2.32
CA VAL A 123 -8.85 4.92 1.25
C VAL A 123 -9.75 4.73 0.04
N SER A 124 -9.56 3.62 -0.68
CA SER A 124 -10.37 3.13 -1.79
C SER A 124 -9.89 1.74 -2.20
N LEU A 125 -10.76 0.95 -2.84
CA LEU A 125 -10.39 -0.39 -3.33
C LEU A 125 -9.23 -0.37 -4.34
N ALA A 126 -9.25 0.58 -5.27
CA ALA A 126 -8.17 0.76 -6.25
C ALA A 126 -6.83 1.08 -5.58
N TYR A 127 -6.84 1.96 -4.57
CA TYR A 127 -5.65 2.28 -3.79
C TYR A 127 -5.12 1.05 -3.05
N GLY A 128 -5.99 0.32 -2.34
CA GLY A 128 -5.59 -0.86 -1.59
C GLY A 128 -4.94 -1.94 -2.46
N ILE A 129 -5.55 -2.28 -3.60
CA ILE A 129 -4.98 -3.25 -4.54
C ILE A 129 -3.58 -2.82 -4.99
N MET A 130 -3.43 -1.55 -5.41
CA MET A 130 -2.14 -1.05 -5.91
C MET A 130 -1.08 -0.90 -4.82
N ALA A 131 -1.45 -0.44 -3.62
CA ALA A 131 -0.55 -0.34 -2.48
C ALA A 131 -0.06 -1.73 -2.05
N GLY A 132 -0.95 -2.73 -2.03
CA GLY A 132 -0.59 -4.11 -1.74
C GLY A 132 0.40 -4.69 -2.77
N ILE A 133 0.12 -4.51 -4.06
CA ILE A 133 0.99 -5.03 -5.13
C ILE A 133 2.35 -4.32 -5.16
N VAL A 134 2.33 -3.00 -5.32
CA VAL A 134 3.56 -2.21 -5.49
C VAL A 134 4.38 -2.25 -4.20
N GLY A 135 3.75 -2.09 -3.05
CA GLY A 135 4.43 -2.12 -1.75
C GLY A 135 4.94 -3.51 -1.40
N GLY A 136 4.16 -4.55 -1.65
CA GLY A 136 4.58 -5.93 -1.41
C GLY A 136 5.77 -6.36 -2.27
N ILE A 137 5.93 -5.82 -3.49
CA ILE A 137 7.14 -6.06 -4.31
C ILE A 137 8.29 -5.15 -3.84
N LEU A 138 8.07 -3.83 -3.85
CA LEU A 138 9.15 -2.85 -3.68
C LEU A 138 9.71 -2.78 -2.26
N LEU A 139 8.91 -3.09 -1.23
CA LEU A 139 9.41 -3.06 0.15
C LEU A 139 10.02 -4.39 0.56
N SER A 140 9.58 -5.51 -0.03
CA SER A 140 10.08 -6.84 0.33
C SER A 140 11.41 -7.19 -0.35
N LEU A 141 11.62 -6.73 -1.59
CA LEU A 141 12.87 -7.02 -2.31
C LEU A 141 14.12 -6.46 -1.61
N PRO A 142 14.17 -5.17 -1.20
CA PRO A 142 15.33 -4.63 -0.48
C PRO A 142 15.61 -5.37 0.83
N ILE A 143 14.56 -5.83 1.50
CA ILE A 143 14.66 -6.62 2.74
C ILE A 143 15.36 -7.96 2.45
N GLY A 144 15.03 -8.63 1.35
CA GLY A 144 15.67 -9.90 0.95
C GLY A 144 17.08 -9.75 0.37
N MET A 145 17.44 -8.56 -0.10
CA MET A 145 18.77 -8.25 -0.64
C MET A 145 19.78 -7.81 0.43
N VAL A 146 19.39 -7.81 1.71
CA VAL A 146 20.31 -7.50 2.82
C VAL A 146 21.40 -8.58 2.86
N ASP A 147 22.66 -8.14 2.67
CA ASP A 147 23.81 -9.04 2.47
C ASP A 147 23.86 -10.17 3.49
N ILE A 148 23.90 -11.36 2.93
CA ILE A 148 23.64 -12.63 3.59
C ILE A 148 24.89 -13.15 4.31
N SER A 149 26.06 -12.67 3.87
CA SER A 149 27.35 -13.18 4.28
C SER A 149 27.81 -12.70 5.65
N GLU A 150 27.19 -11.68 6.24
CA GLU A 150 27.68 -11.05 7.48
C GLU A 150 26.77 -11.19 8.70
N PHE A 151 25.49 -11.55 8.56
CA PHE A 151 24.55 -11.48 9.68
C PHE A 151 24.05 -12.84 10.18
N THR A 152 24.21 -13.06 11.48
CA THR A 152 23.58 -14.16 12.23
C THR A 152 22.07 -13.96 12.33
N LEU A 153 21.29 -15.04 12.39
CA LEU A 153 19.82 -14.99 12.53
C LEU A 153 19.31 -14.13 13.71
N ASP A 154 20.13 -13.85 14.72
CA ASP A 154 19.78 -12.96 15.84
C ASP A 154 20.01 -11.48 15.52
N GLU A 155 20.94 -11.17 14.63
CA GLU A 155 21.09 -9.82 14.07
C GLU A 155 19.99 -9.50 13.08
N TRP A 156 19.33 -10.50 12.51
CA TRP A 156 18.19 -10.29 11.61
C TRP A 156 17.01 -9.66 12.31
N ASP A 157 16.66 -10.07 13.53
CA ASP A 157 15.61 -9.41 14.31
C ASP A 157 15.99 -7.96 14.64
N ASN A 158 17.30 -7.69 14.74
CA ASN A 158 17.89 -6.36 14.94
C ASN A 158 18.06 -5.53 13.65
N MET A 159 18.09 -6.15 12.45
CA MET A 159 18.11 -5.47 11.14
C MET A 159 16.70 -5.25 10.59
N LEU A 160 15.79 -6.21 10.85
CA LEU A 160 14.34 -6.03 10.71
C LEU A 160 13.76 -5.04 11.72
N VAL A 161 14.61 -4.42 12.54
CA VAL A 161 14.38 -3.13 13.23
C VAL A 161 14.12 -1.99 12.24
N PHE A 162 13.85 -2.25 10.96
CA PHE A 162 12.79 -1.53 10.25
C PHE A 162 11.37 -1.97 10.65
N SER A 163 11.11 -2.37 11.90
CA SER A 163 9.90 -1.91 12.56
C SER A 163 10.05 -0.39 12.60
N MET A 164 9.54 0.26 11.57
CA MET A 164 9.56 1.71 11.46
C MET A 164 8.91 2.33 12.71
N ALA A 165 8.00 1.62 13.37
CA ALA A 165 7.50 1.96 14.71
C ALA A 165 8.59 1.90 15.79
N LYS A 166 9.39 0.82 15.85
CA LYS A 166 10.59 0.67 16.70
C LYS A 166 11.60 1.78 16.47
N ASN A 167 11.93 2.06 15.23
CA ASN A 167 12.81 3.15 14.87
C ASN A 167 12.24 4.49 15.34
N ILE A 168 11.01 4.86 14.93
CA ILE A 168 10.36 6.11 15.33
C ILE A 168 10.35 6.26 16.85
N ALA A 169 9.97 5.22 17.58
CA ALA A 169 9.96 5.28 19.04
C ALA A 169 11.36 5.38 19.64
N ILE A 170 12.37 4.68 19.12
CA ILE A 170 13.76 4.80 19.58
C ILE A 170 14.27 6.22 19.35
N ALA A 171 14.14 6.81 18.17
CA ALA A 171 14.61 8.19 17.96
C ALA A 171 13.86 9.18 18.84
N VAL A 172 12.57 8.94 19.07
CA VAL A 172 11.78 9.76 19.99
C VAL A 172 12.25 9.59 21.44
N MET A 173 12.55 8.37 21.90
CA MET A 173 13.16 8.13 23.23
C MET A 173 14.50 8.84 23.37
N LEU A 174 15.34 8.78 22.33
CA LEU A 174 16.66 9.39 22.33
C LEU A 174 16.62 10.91 22.23
N SER A 175 15.60 11.49 21.60
CA SER A 175 15.39 12.96 21.60
C SER A 175 15.01 13.52 22.98
N VAL A 176 14.61 12.66 23.92
CA VAL A 176 14.09 13.02 25.25
C VAL A 176 15.13 12.84 26.36
N LEU A 177 16.21 12.07 26.12
CA LEU A 177 17.31 11.89 27.06
C LEU A 177 18.59 12.50 26.49
N ASP A 178 19.39 13.16 27.33
CA ASP A 178 20.77 13.61 27.02
C ASP A 178 21.75 12.45 26.69
N LEU A 179 21.25 11.24 26.42
CA LEU A 179 22.04 10.12 25.93
C LEU A 179 22.39 10.36 24.46
N GLN A 180 23.56 10.93 24.21
CA GLN A 180 24.22 10.91 22.90
C GLN A 180 24.64 9.46 22.56
N ILE A 181 23.67 8.60 22.24
CA ILE A 181 23.98 7.35 21.55
C ILE A 181 24.31 7.74 20.12
N THR A 182 25.58 7.60 19.74
CA THR A 182 26.03 7.63 18.34
C THR A 182 25.37 6.48 17.60
N LEU A 183 24.14 6.72 17.10
CA LEU A 183 23.42 5.81 16.21
C LEU A 183 24.06 5.88 14.83
N GLN A 184 25.29 5.38 14.75
CA GLN A 184 26.08 5.27 13.52
C GLN A 184 25.60 4.06 12.70
N ASN A 185 24.29 3.80 12.66
CA ASN A 185 23.76 2.76 11.81
C ASN A 185 23.56 3.39 10.42
N THR A 186 24.63 3.33 9.62
CA THR A 186 24.77 3.96 8.30
C THR A 186 24.18 3.13 7.17
N ASP A 187 23.27 2.19 7.43
CA ASP A 187 22.76 1.35 6.35
C ASP A 187 22.00 2.20 5.30
N PRO A 188 22.51 2.32 4.06
CA PRO A 188 21.84 3.04 2.98
C PRO A 188 20.52 2.37 2.56
N ARG A 189 20.30 1.09 2.90
CA ARG A 189 19.09 0.35 2.56
C ARG A 189 17.85 0.90 3.28
N ALA A 190 18.02 1.45 4.48
CA ALA A 190 16.98 2.18 5.22
C ALA A 190 16.33 3.26 4.35
N LEU A 191 17.18 4.03 3.68
CA LEU A 191 16.80 5.14 2.83
C LEU A 191 16.08 4.61 1.60
N TRP A 192 16.56 3.53 0.99
CA TRP A 192 15.86 2.88 -0.12
C TRP A 192 14.45 2.43 0.24
N ILE A 193 14.25 1.80 1.39
CA ILE A 193 12.92 1.35 1.84
C ILE A 193 11.98 2.55 2.02
N VAL A 194 12.44 3.65 2.62
CA VAL A 194 11.66 4.89 2.75
C VAL A 194 11.28 5.44 1.37
N LEU A 195 12.26 5.59 0.47
CA LEU A 195 12.02 6.10 -0.88
C LEU A 195 11.02 5.21 -1.64
N LEU A 196 11.18 3.88 -1.57
CA LEU A 196 10.28 2.92 -2.21
C LEU A 196 8.88 2.94 -1.58
N GLY A 197 8.76 3.22 -0.29
CA GLY A 197 7.48 3.46 0.39
C GLY A 197 6.77 4.71 -0.14
N ILE A 198 7.50 5.82 -0.27
CA ILE A 198 6.97 7.07 -0.86
C ILE A 198 6.54 6.84 -2.30
N PHE A 199 7.34 6.13 -3.09
CA PHE A 199 7.01 5.77 -4.45
C PHE A 199 5.73 4.93 -4.51
N THR A 200 5.61 3.92 -3.65
CA THR A 200 4.42 3.05 -3.54
C THR A 200 3.17 3.88 -3.25
N ALA A 201 3.23 4.81 -2.29
CA ALA A 201 2.10 5.65 -1.90
C ALA A 201 1.67 6.54 -3.07
N SER A 202 2.65 7.06 -3.80
CA SER A 202 2.45 7.87 -4.99
C SER A 202 1.79 7.06 -6.12
N GLN A 203 2.24 5.81 -6.37
CA GLN A 203 1.62 4.93 -7.36
C GLN A 203 0.17 4.59 -7.02
N ALA A 204 -0.08 4.17 -5.78
CA ALA A 204 -1.42 3.81 -5.33
C ALA A 204 -2.37 5.03 -5.34
N GLY A 205 -1.88 6.18 -4.88
CA GLY A 205 -2.60 7.45 -4.94
C GLY A 205 -2.92 7.85 -6.38
N ARG A 206 -1.99 7.64 -7.31
CA ARG A 206 -2.19 7.91 -8.74
C ARG A 206 -3.22 6.99 -9.36
N ALA A 207 -3.18 5.69 -9.07
CA ALA A 207 -4.14 4.73 -9.59
C ALA A 207 -5.56 5.01 -9.08
N MET A 208 -5.72 5.37 -7.81
CA MET A 208 -7.01 5.85 -7.32
C MET A 208 -7.44 7.16 -7.99
N TYR A 209 -6.50 8.09 -8.23
CA TYR A 209 -6.83 9.31 -8.93
C TYR A 209 -7.30 9.02 -10.37
N SER A 210 -6.62 8.14 -11.11
CA SER A 210 -7.00 7.82 -12.50
C SER A 210 -8.39 7.19 -12.62
N THR A 211 -8.82 6.41 -11.63
CA THR A 211 -10.17 5.84 -11.59
C THR A 211 -11.25 6.88 -11.24
N THR A 212 -10.90 7.95 -10.52
CA THR A 212 -11.81 9.04 -10.14
C THR A 212 -11.91 10.20 -11.11
N ILE A 213 -11.01 10.30 -12.11
CA ILE A 213 -11.07 11.39 -13.09
C ILE A 213 -12.45 11.41 -13.74
N THR A 214 -13.23 12.43 -13.38
CA THR A 214 -14.45 12.80 -14.06
C THR A 214 -14.09 13.71 -15.23
N PRO A 215 -14.93 13.81 -16.27
CA PRO A 215 -14.68 14.71 -17.41
C PRO A 215 -14.58 16.20 -17.00
N TYR A 216 -14.98 16.57 -15.78
CA TYR A 216 -14.85 17.92 -15.27
C TYR A 216 -13.49 18.13 -14.60
N SER A 217 -12.59 18.87 -15.26
CA SER A 217 -11.37 19.34 -14.65
C SER A 217 -11.70 20.39 -13.58
N HIS A 218 -11.25 20.15 -12.34
CA HIS A 218 -11.26 21.22 -11.35
C HIS A 218 -10.30 22.33 -11.78
N PRO A 219 -10.64 23.60 -11.54
CA PRO A 219 -9.74 24.70 -11.86
C PRO A 219 -8.45 24.60 -11.04
N GLN A 220 -7.32 24.99 -11.64
CA GLN A 220 -5.96 24.82 -11.08
C GLN A 220 -5.82 25.41 -9.66
N TYR A 221 -6.47 26.53 -9.36
CA TYR A 221 -6.42 27.15 -8.02
C TYR A 221 -7.00 26.24 -6.92
N ARG A 222 -8.02 25.42 -7.23
CA ARG A 222 -8.56 24.45 -6.25
C ARG A 222 -7.57 23.32 -6.01
N GLN A 223 -6.83 22.90 -7.03
CA GLN A 223 -5.79 21.87 -6.88
C GLN A 223 -4.62 22.37 -6.02
N ILE A 224 -4.19 23.62 -6.22
CA ILE A 224 -3.18 24.27 -5.38
C ILE A 224 -3.68 24.38 -3.94
N GLY A 225 -4.93 24.81 -3.73
CA GLY A 225 -5.55 24.85 -2.40
C GLY A 225 -5.60 23.47 -1.73
N SER A 226 -5.94 22.42 -2.46
CA SER A 226 -5.89 21.03 -1.97
C SER A 226 -4.50 20.59 -1.54
N ILE A 227 -3.45 20.98 -2.29
CA ILE A 227 -2.06 20.68 -1.94
C ILE A 227 -1.67 21.38 -0.63
N MET A 228 -2.00 22.66 -0.49
CA MET A 228 -1.72 23.45 0.72
C MET A 228 -2.42 22.85 1.95
N ILE A 229 -3.72 22.54 1.83
CA ILE A 229 -4.51 21.91 2.90
C ILE A 229 -3.93 20.54 3.24
N GLY A 230 -3.58 19.73 2.24
CA GLY A 230 -3.02 18.40 2.46
C GLY A 230 -1.65 18.45 3.16
N GLY A 231 -0.80 19.40 2.79
CA GLY A 231 0.48 19.64 3.44
C GLY A 231 0.34 20.08 4.91
N LEU A 232 -0.59 21.01 5.19
CA LEU A 232 -0.87 21.46 6.56
C LEU A 232 -1.40 20.32 7.44
N ILE A 233 -2.36 19.55 6.93
CA ILE A 233 -2.97 18.42 7.66
C ILE A 233 -1.94 17.32 7.91
N SER A 234 -1.09 17.03 6.92
CA SER A 234 0.04 16.13 7.09
C SER A 234 0.94 16.60 8.24
N ALA A 235 1.40 17.86 8.22
CA ALA A 235 2.28 18.40 9.25
C ALA A 235 1.67 18.29 10.67
N VAL A 236 0.39 18.62 10.82
CA VAL A 236 -0.34 18.47 12.09
C VAL A 236 -0.44 17.00 12.49
N GLY A 237 -0.78 16.11 11.56
CA GLY A 237 -0.86 14.67 11.82
C GLY A 237 0.47 14.09 12.29
N VAL A 238 1.56 14.42 11.60
CA VAL A 238 2.92 13.99 11.99
C VAL A 238 3.28 14.52 13.37
N PHE A 239 3.02 15.81 13.64
CA PHE A 239 3.27 16.40 14.95
C PHE A 239 2.52 15.67 16.08
N LEU A 240 1.24 15.33 15.86
CA LEU A 240 0.44 14.59 16.84
C LEU A 240 0.96 13.17 17.07
N VAL A 241 1.35 12.47 16.00
CA VAL A 241 1.91 11.12 16.10
C VAL A 241 3.23 11.12 16.86
N ILE A 242 4.16 12.03 16.53
CA ILE A 242 5.43 12.18 17.24
C ILE A 242 5.21 12.54 18.70
N GLY A 243 4.31 13.50 18.97
CA GLY A 243 3.95 13.91 20.34
C GLY A 243 3.41 12.74 21.15
N LEU A 244 2.47 11.96 20.60
CA LEU A 244 1.94 10.77 21.25
C LEU A 244 3.03 9.73 21.48
N MET A 245 3.86 9.43 20.47
CA MET A 245 4.95 8.47 20.61
C MET A 245 5.94 8.91 21.70
N SER A 246 6.18 10.21 21.87
CA SER A 246 7.12 10.70 22.88
C SER A 246 6.68 10.48 24.31
N VAL A 247 5.39 10.68 24.59
CA VAL A 247 4.79 10.41 25.90
C VAL A 247 4.79 8.90 26.19
N LEU A 248 4.39 8.13 25.18
CA LEU A 248 4.28 6.68 25.27
C LEU A 248 5.65 6.02 25.45
N ALA A 249 6.63 6.39 24.62
CA ALA A 249 7.96 5.81 24.66
C ALA A 249 8.69 6.16 25.96
N ARG A 250 8.50 7.37 26.50
CA ARG A 250 8.99 7.71 27.85
C ARG A 250 8.41 6.77 28.91
N SER A 251 7.13 6.44 28.81
CA SER A 251 6.47 5.53 29.78
C SER A 251 7.03 4.11 29.69
N ALA A 252 7.34 3.62 28.49
CA ALA A 252 7.97 2.31 28.27
C ALA A 252 9.42 2.26 28.77
N ALA A 253 10.19 3.34 28.58
CA ALA A 253 11.60 3.41 29.01
C ALA A 253 11.80 3.27 30.53
N TRP A 254 10.77 3.58 31.33
CA TRP A 254 10.80 3.40 32.79
C TRP A 254 10.71 1.92 33.21
N MET A 255 10.26 1.03 32.33
CA MET A 255 10.23 -0.41 32.60
C MET A 255 11.62 -0.98 32.31
N GLN A 256 12.36 -1.31 33.37
CA GLN A 256 13.74 -1.81 33.32
C GLN A 256 13.93 -3.06 32.42
N THR A 257 15.20 -3.28 32.05
CA THR A 257 15.73 -4.20 31.03
C THR A 257 15.17 -5.62 31.04
N GLY A 258 14.91 -6.17 29.85
CA GLY A 258 14.62 -7.59 29.64
C GLY A 258 13.37 -7.84 28.80
N THR A 259 12.75 -9.00 28.97
CA THR A 259 11.55 -9.43 28.24
C THR A 259 10.33 -8.55 28.52
N LEU A 260 10.22 -8.00 29.74
CA LEU A 260 9.12 -7.09 30.10
C LEU A 260 9.18 -5.78 29.32
N TYR A 261 10.38 -5.25 29.07
CA TYR A 261 10.54 -4.06 28.23
C TYR A 261 10.08 -4.32 26.80
N VAL A 262 10.49 -5.45 26.20
CA VAL A 262 10.06 -5.85 24.85
C VAL A 262 8.54 -6.00 24.78
N LEU A 263 7.93 -6.70 25.74
CA LEU A 263 6.48 -6.90 25.78
C LEU A 263 5.70 -5.59 26.00
N ALA A 264 6.17 -4.70 26.88
CA ALA A 264 5.55 -3.41 27.11
C ALA A 264 5.64 -2.52 25.85
N TYR A 265 6.79 -2.54 25.20
CA TYR A 265 7.05 -1.81 23.97
C TYR A 265 6.18 -2.31 22.81
N ASP A 266 6.16 -3.62 22.58
CA ASP A 266 5.30 -4.28 21.59
C ASP A 266 3.81 -4.03 21.89
N GLY A 267 3.40 -4.10 23.16
CA GLY A 267 2.03 -3.81 23.58
C GLY A 267 1.62 -2.35 23.33
N LEU A 268 2.56 -1.41 23.46
CA LEU A 268 2.36 -0.01 23.14
C LEU A 268 2.16 0.20 21.64
N ILE A 269 3.00 -0.43 20.81
CA ILE A 269 2.84 -0.44 19.35
C ILE A 269 1.42 -0.92 18.99
N VAL A 270 1.01 -2.06 19.53
CA VAL A 270 -0.33 -2.63 19.34
C VAL A 270 -1.43 -1.65 19.75
N GLY A 271 -1.29 -0.99 20.90
CA GLY A 271 -2.24 0.00 21.39
C GLY A 271 -2.38 1.21 20.45
N VAL A 272 -1.26 1.73 19.95
CA VAL A 272 -1.23 2.85 19.00
C VAL A 272 -1.89 2.47 17.68
N PHE A 273 -1.59 1.28 17.16
CA PHE A 273 -2.22 0.76 15.95
C PHE A 273 -3.74 0.65 16.10
N SER A 274 -4.18 0.05 17.21
CA SER A 274 -5.59 -0.13 17.55
C SER A 274 -6.33 1.20 17.63
N LEU A 275 -5.77 2.16 18.36
CA LEU A 275 -6.34 3.49 18.54
C LEU A 275 -6.42 4.23 17.20
N SER A 276 -5.37 4.16 16.39
CA SER A 276 -5.32 4.85 15.09
C SER A 276 -6.35 4.29 14.12
N ILE A 277 -6.51 2.97 14.03
CA ILE A 277 -7.56 2.33 13.21
C ILE A 277 -8.94 2.75 13.70
N ALA A 278 -9.17 2.75 15.01
CA ALA A 278 -10.42 3.23 15.58
C ALA A 278 -10.69 4.70 15.19
N LEU A 279 -9.72 5.60 15.36
CA LEU A 279 -9.87 7.01 15.02
C LEU A 279 -10.15 7.21 13.53
N ILE A 280 -9.39 6.55 12.64
CA ILE A 280 -9.61 6.60 11.19
C ILE A 280 -11.03 6.16 10.85
N TRP A 281 -11.49 5.03 11.40
CA TRP A 281 -12.83 4.54 11.15
C TRP A 281 -13.92 5.47 11.69
N PHE A 282 -13.68 6.07 12.86
CA PHE A 282 -14.60 7.05 13.45
C PHE A 282 -14.71 8.29 12.57
N PHE A 283 -13.59 8.83 12.09
CA PHE A 283 -13.60 9.99 11.19
C PHE A 283 -14.25 9.69 9.84
N LEU A 284 -14.15 8.45 9.36
CA LEU A 284 -14.72 8.01 8.09
C LEU A 284 -16.23 7.75 8.17
N THR A 285 -16.72 7.12 9.25
CA THR A 285 -18.11 6.63 9.32
C THR A 285 -18.98 7.31 10.38
N TRP A 286 -18.38 8.05 11.31
CA TRP A 286 -19.03 8.59 12.52
C TRP A 286 -19.66 7.53 13.45
N ARG A 287 -19.32 6.25 13.27
CA ARG A 287 -19.87 5.12 14.05
C ARG A 287 -18.86 4.65 15.10
N TRP A 288 -18.86 5.30 16.27
CA TRP A 288 -17.88 5.05 17.34
C TRP A 288 -17.83 3.58 17.81
N ARG A 289 -18.97 2.88 17.88
CA ARG A 289 -19.00 1.46 18.30
C ARG A 289 -18.26 0.54 17.32
N GLN A 290 -18.50 0.73 16.02
CA GLN A 290 -17.84 -0.05 14.98
C GLN A 290 -16.34 0.29 14.91
N SER A 291 -16.01 1.56 15.09
CA SER A 291 -14.63 2.05 15.19
C SER A 291 -13.87 1.37 16.34
N LEU A 292 -14.46 1.36 17.54
CA LEU A 292 -13.84 0.72 18.71
C LEU A 292 -13.68 -0.79 18.50
N LEU A 293 -14.72 -1.46 17.97
CA LEU A 293 -14.66 -2.89 17.66
C LEU A 293 -13.53 -3.21 16.67
N LEU A 294 -13.39 -2.42 15.60
CA LEU A 294 -12.33 -2.61 14.62
C LEU A 294 -10.94 -2.31 15.17
N GLY A 295 -10.79 -1.25 15.98
CA GLY A 295 -9.54 -0.95 16.65
C GLY A 295 -9.11 -2.09 17.59
N VAL A 296 -10.01 -2.55 18.45
CA VAL A 296 -9.75 -3.68 19.37
C VAL A 296 -9.46 -4.96 18.58
N GLY A 297 -10.22 -5.25 17.52
CA GLY A 297 -9.99 -6.42 16.67
C GLY A 297 -8.63 -6.40 15.99
N ALA A 298 -8.22 -5.25 15.44
CA ALA A 298 -6.91 -5.07 14.84
C ALA A 298 -5.78 -5.18 15.88
N GLY A 299 -6.00 -4.67 17.10
CA GLY A 299 -5.08 -4.80 18.22
C GLY A 299 -4.87 -6.24 18.66
N LEU A 300 -5.95 -6.97 18.87
CA LEU A 300 -5.89 -8.40 19.22
C LEU A 300 -5.20 -9.20 18.10
N PHE A 301 -5.49 -8.87 16.84
CA PHE A 301 -4.84 -9.50 15.70
C PHE A 301 -3.32 -9.27 15.72
N LEU A 302 -2.86 -8.02 15.77
CA LEU A 302 -1.41 -7.74 15.81
C LEU A 302 -0.76 -8.32 17.07
N GLY A 303 -1.37 -8.10 18.24
CA GLY A 303 -0.87 -8.58 19.52
C GLY A 303 -0.74 -10.10 19.60
N LEU A 304 -1.63 -10.86 18.94
CA LEU A 304 -1.50 -12.31 18.81
C LEU A 304 -0.24 -12.70 18.04
N PHE A 305 0.02 -12.06 16.89
CA PHE A 305 1.22 -12.35 16.10
C PHE A 305 2.50 -11.90 16.82
N THR A 306 2.45 -10.80 17.57
CA THR A 306 3.57 -10.34 18.39
C THR A 306 3.86 -11.31 19.53
N LEU A 307 2.81 -11.79 20.22
CA LEU A 307 2.95 -12.82 21.24
C LEU A 307 3.51 -14.12 20.65
N LEU A 308 2.98 -14.56 19.49
CA LEU A 308 3.43 -15.79 18.83
C LEU A 308 4.91 -15.70 18.42
N LYS A 309 5.32 -14.56 17.85
CA LYS A 309 6.73 -14.25 17.53
C LYS A 309 7.61 -14.40 18.77
N ASN A 310 7.22 -13.79 19.88
CA ASN A 310 8.03 -13.78 21.12
C ASN A 310 8.06 -15.16 21.82
N VAL A 311 6.94 -15.89 21.86
CA VAL A 311 6.84 -17.20 22.52
C VAL A 311 7.62 -18.27 21.76
N LEU A 312 7.54 -18.27 20.43
CA LEU A 312 8.17 -19.28 19.57
C LEU A 312 9.53 -18.83 19.01
N TYR A 313 10.09 -17.72 19.51
CA TYR A 313 11.33 -17.13 19.01
C TYR A 313 12.53 -18.09 19.07
N THR A 314 12.53 -19.04 20.02
CA THR A 314 13.61 -20.02 20.20
C THR A 314 13.61 -21.15 19.15
N SER A 315 12.56 -21.27 18.34
CA SER A 315 12.45 -22.31 17.32
C SER A 315 13.14 -21.91 16.03
N ILE A 316 14.30 -22.52 15.74
CA ILE A 316 15.11 -22.25 14.53
C ILE A 316 14.27 -22.37 13.24
N TYR A 317 13.43 -23.41 13.14
CA TYR A 317 12.64 -23.67 11.93
C TYR A 317 11.45 -22.72 11.74
N LEU A 318 10.82 -22.26 12.84
CA LEU A 318 9.65 -21.37 12.77
C LEU A 318 10.04 -19.89 12.75
N LYS A 319 11.25 -19.55 13.17
CA LYS A 319 11.72 -18.16 13.29
C LYS A 319 11.56 -17.36 11.99
N PRO A 320 12.01 -17.82 10.80
CA PRO A 320 11.84 -17.05 9.56
C PRO A 320 10.37 -16.79 9.19
N TRP A 321 9.50 -17.79 9.40
CA TRP A 321 8.06 -17.67 9.17
C TRP A 321 7.45 -16.61 10.09
N LEU A 322 7.69 -16.71 11.40
CA LEU A 322 7.08 -15.83 12.39
C LEU A 322 7.53 -14.38 12.25
N ILE A 323 8.82 -14.16 12.00
CA ILE A 323 9.36 -12.82 11.76
C ILE A 323 8.77 -12.24 10.46
N GLY A 324 8.67 -13.05 9.39
CA GLY A 324 8.08 -12.62 8.12
C GLY A 324 6.61 -12.26 8.25
N LEU A 325 5.81 -13.11 8.90
CA LEU A 325 4.40 -12.87 9.16
C LEU A 325 4.20 -11.60 9.99
N HIS A 326 4.87 -11.50 11.14
CA HIS A 326 4.76 -10.35 12.03
C HIS A 326 5.22 -9.05 11.33
N GLY A 327 6.41 -9.06 10.72
CA GLY A 327 6.97 -7.89 10.04
C GLY A 327 6.09 -7.41 8.89
N GLY A 328 5.52 -8.34 8.10
CA GLY A 328 4.59 -8.00 7.02
C GLY A 328 3.31 -7.33 7.52
N ILE A 329 2.72 -7.86 8.60
CA ILE A 329 1.53 -7.28 9.23
C ILE A 329 1.84 -5.89 9.81
N GLU A 330 2.87 -5.80 10.66
CA GLU A 330 3.24 -4.57 11.36
C GLU A 330 3.55 -3.44 10.39
N ASN A 331 4.41 -3.70 9.39
CA ASN A 331 4.78 -2.67 8.41
C ASN A 331 3.62 -2.30 7.49
N ALA A 332 2.75 -3.24 7.11
CA ALA A 332 1.55 -2.89 6.37
C ALA A 332 0.59 -2.00 7.17
N MET A 333 0.38 -2.33 8.45
CA MET A 333 -0.44 -1.50 9.34
C MET A 333 0.18 -0.10 9.49
N LEU A 334 1.48 0.01 9.71
CA LEU A 334 2.16 1.30 9.82
C LEU A 334 2.03 2.13 8.56
N TYR A 335 2.44 1.54 7.44
CA TYR A 335 2.39 2.17 6.14
C TYR A 335 0.99 2.69 5.85
N MET A 336 -0.03 1.87 6.11
CA MET A 336 -1.42 2.25 5.88
C MET A 336 -1.93 3.30 6.84
N LEU A 337 -1.57 3.27 8.12
CA LEU A 337 -1.97 4.29 9.08
C LEU A 337 -1.39 5.66 8.74
N LEU A 338 -0.09 5.70 8.42
CA LEU A 338 0.63 6.92 8.08
C LEU A 338 0.03 7.60 6.86
N PHE A 339 -0.50 6.82 5.91
CA PHE A 339 -1.22 7.35 4.76
C PHE A 339 -2.69 7.69 5.08
N ALA A 340 -3.43 6.75 5.67
CA ALA A 340 -4.89 6.81 5.77
C ALA A 340 -5.36 7.90 6.73
N PHE A 341 -4.66 8.15 7.83
CA PHE A 341 -5.04 9.18 8.79
C PHE A 341 -5.07 10.60 8.18
N PRO A 342 -3.96 11.11 7.62
CA PRO A 342 -3.98 12.43 6.96
C PRO A 342 -4.87 12.43 5.71
N TYR A 343 -4.97 11.31 4.98
CA TYR A 343 -5.90 11.18 3.85
C TYR A 343 -7.36 11.43 4.25
N VAL A 344 -7.87 10.72 5.28
CA VAL A 344 -9.28 10.84 5.70
C VAL A 344 -9.57 12.26 6.21
N LEU A 345 -8.64 12.85 6.96
CA LEU A 345 -8.79 14.19 7.49
C LEU A 345 -8.84 15.24 6.36
N ALA A 346 -7.91 15.19 5.41
CA ALA A 346 -7.86 16.12 4.28
C ALA A 346 -8.99 15.91 3.28
N LYS A 347 -9.40 14.65 3.03
CA LYS A 347 -10.56 14.33 2.19
C LYS A 347 -11.84 14.94 2.76
N ARG A 348 -12.01 14.91 4.08
CA ARG A 348 -13.19 15.46 4.77
C ARG A 348 -13.22 16.99 4.76
N ILE A 349 -12.06 17.64 4.81
CA ILE A 349 -11.94 19.10 4.83
C ILE A 349 -12.04 19.71 3.43
N ALA A 350 -11.45 19.05 2.42
CA ALA A 350 -11.35 19.61 1.07
C ALA A 350 -11.93 18.66 0.00
N ASN A 351 -11.16 17.67 -0.44
CA ASN A 351 -11.55 16.73 -1.50
C ASN A 351 -10.60 15.51 -1.54
N PRO A 352 -10.93 14.45 -2.30
CA PRO A 352 -10.09 13.25 -2.39
C PRO A 352 -8.64 13.54 -2.83
N TRP A 353 -8.42 14.54 -3.70
CA TRP A 353 -7.08 14.94 -4.12
C TRP A 353 -6.26 15.52 -2.97
N ALA A 354 -6.84 16.42 -2.17
CA ALA A 354 -6.21 16.91 -0.94
C ALA A 354 -5.89 15.74 0.00
N GLY A 355 -6.79 14.77 0.09
CA GLY A 355 -6.58 13.49 0.77
C GLY A 355 -5.33 12.77 0.29
N VAL A 356 -5.19 12.54 -1.02
CA VAL A 356 -4.02 11.83 -1.59
C VAL A 356 -2.73 12.54 -1.26
N ILE A 357 -2.68 13.86 -1.47
CA ILE A 357 -1.49 14.65 -1.19
C ILE A 357 -1.15 14.62 0.31
N ALA A 358 -2.15 14.76 1.18
CA ALA A 358 -1.95 14.63 2.63
C ALA A 358 -1.46 13.23 3.02
N GLY A 359 -2.00 12.18 2.41
CA GLY A 359 -1.59 10.79 2.61
C GLY A 359 -0.14 10.54 2.25
N ILE A 360 0.27 10.96 1.05
CA ILE A 360 1.64 10.81 0.56
C ILE A 360 2.61 11.65 1.41
N LEU A 361 2.30 12.92 1.65
CA LEU A 361 3.16 13.80 2.45
C LEU A 361 3.19 13.40 3.92
N GLY A 362 2.10 12.83 4.45
CA GLY A 362 2.01 12.33 5.82
C GLY A 362 2.93 11.14 6.02
N SER A 363 2.83 10.14 5.14
CA SER A 363 3.72 8.99 5.20
C SER A 363 5.17 9.37 4.92
N ALA A 364 5.45 10.12 3.84
CA ALA A 364 6.80 10.60 3.52
C ALA A 364 7.39 11.49 4.62
N GLY A 365 6.59 12.41 5.15
CA GLY A 365 7.00 13.41 6.12
C GLY A 365 7.47 12.80 7.44
N VAL A 366 6.78 11.77 7.94
CA VAL A 366 7.24 11.03 9.14
C VAL A 366 8.62 10.43 8.91
N TYR A 367 8.87 9.82 7.75
CA TYR A 367 10.18 9.22 7.46
C TYR A 367 11.28 10.24 7.29
N ILE A 368 10.99 11.36 6.63
CA ILE A 368 11.94 12.46 6.49
C ILE A 368 12.28 13.00 7.87
N ILE A 369 11.29 13.37 8.69
CA ILE A 369 11.50 13.91 10.03
C ILE A 369 12.29 12.95 10.90
N PHE A 370 11.97 11.65 10.83
CA PHE A 370 12.72 10.62 11.54
C PHE A 370 14.21 10.62 11.15
N ALA A 371 14.49 10.66 9.85
CA ALA A 371 15.86 10.69 9.37
C ALA A 371 16.59 12.02 9.69
N LEU A 372 15.86 13.13 9.77
CA LEU A 372 16.38 14.41 10.26
C LEU A 372 16.80 14.32 11.73
N ILE A 373 15.94 13.74 12.59
CA ILE A 373 16.20 13.58 14.02
C ILE A 373 17.41 12.68 14.27
N THR A 374 17.58 11.64 13.45
CA THR A 374 18.72 10.70 13.54
C THR A 374 20.04 11.25 12.98
N GLY A 375 20.08 12.52 12.55
CA GLY A 375 21.32 13.18 12.14
C GLY A 375 21.90 12.69 10.81
N ARG A 376 21.10 12.02 9.96
CA ARG A 376 21.51 11.70 8.59
C ARG A 376 21.47 12.96 7.73
N ASP A 377 22.30 13.02 6.67
CA ASP A 377 22.40 14.14 5.72
C ASP A 377 21.02 14.61 5.22
N SER A 378 20.51 15.62 5.93
CA SER A 378 19.10 16.01 5.95
C SER A 378 18.61 16.49 4.60
N LEU A 379 19.44 17.30 3.95
CA LEU A 379 19.08 17.95 2.69
C LEU A 379 19.02 16.95 1.54
N LEU A 380 20.00 16.05 1.41
CA LEU A 380 20.00 15.05 0.34
C LEU A 380 18.77 14.13 0.46
N LEU A 381 18.44 13.68 1.67
CA LEU A 381 17.27 12.83 1.87
C LEU A 381 15.96 13.55 1.54
N ILE A 382 15.80 14.80 1.98
CA ILE A 382 14.62 15.61 1.64
C ILE A 382 14.48 15.72 0.13
N LEU A 383 15.58 16.05 -0.57
CA LEU A 383 15.59 16.19 -2.03
C LEU A 383 15.28 14.86 -2.73
N LEU A 384 15.86 13.75 -2.29
CA LEU A 384 15.59 12.42 -2.84
C LEU A 384 14.13 11.99 -2.60
N SER A 385 13.61 12.24 -1.40
CA SER A 385 12.22 11.91 -1.06
C SER A 385 11.24 12.73 -1.90
N LEU A 386 11.52 14.02 -2.11
CA LEU A 386 10.74 14.86 -3.01
C LEU A 386 10.85 14.39 -4.46
N ALA A 387 12.06 14.03 -4.92
CA ALA A 387 12.28 13.51 -6.27
C ALA A 387 11.53 12.21 -6.51
N VAL A 388 11.52 11.29 -5.55
CA VAL A 388 10.82 10.00 -5.66
C VAL A 388 9.30 10.15 -5.57
N LEU A 389 8.81 11.09 -4.76
CA LEU A 389 7.40 11.49 -4.75
C LEU A 389 6.98 12.02 -6.12
N LEU A 390 7.76 12.96 -6.68
CA LEU A 390 7.50 13.53 -8.01
C LEU A 390 7.55 12.42 -9.07
N LEU A 391 8.59 11.58 -9.06
CA LEU A 391 8.73 10.45 -9.97
C LEU A 391 7.51 9.52 -9.92
N GLY A 392 7.00 9.24 -8.72
CA GLY A 392 5.83 8.40 -8.53
C GLY A 392 4.55 9.03 -9.09
N MET A 393 4.36 10.33 -8.86
CA MET A 393 3.20 11.10 -9.31
C MET A 393 3.22 11.41 -10.82
N THR A 394 4.41 11.56 -11.42
CA THR A 394 4.60 11.81 -12.86
C THR A 394 4.73 10.54 -13.68
N THR A 395 4.29 9.39 -13.17
CA THR A 395 4.35 8.13 -13.91
C THR A 395 3.76 8.21 -15.29
N LEU A 396 2.64 8.91 -15.47
CA LEU A 396 2.04 9.03 -16.79
C LEU A 396 2.96 9.70 -17.83
N TRP A 397 3.91 10.54 -17.40
CA TRP A 397 4.78 11.28 -18.32
C TRP A 397 5.95 10.43 -18.80
N TRP A 398 6.54 9.61 -17.92
CA TRP A 398 7.67 8.74 -18.29
C TRP A 398 7.27 7.31 -18.61
N ARG A 399 6.05 6.89 -18.28
CA ARG A 399 5.55 5.55 -18.62
C ARG A 399 5.55 5.31 -20.14
N PRO A 400 5.15 6.26 -21.01
CA PRO A 400 5.36 6.09 -22.45
C PRO A 400 6.83 5.83 -22.77
N LEU A 401 7.78 6.55 -22.19
CA LEU A 401 9.21 6.30 -22.44
C LEU A 401 9.62 4.86 -22.09
N LEU A 402 9.12 4.30 -20.98
CA LEU A 402 9.44 2.92 -20.58
C LEU A 402 8.69 1.85 -21.37
N PHE A 403 7.39 2.03 -21.61
CA PHE A 403 6.52 1.00 -22.17
C PHE A 403 6.35 1.12 -23.68
N TYR A 404 6.56 2.29 -24.28
CA TYR A 404 6.38 2.51 -25.72
C TYR A 404 7.25 1.60 -26.59
N PRO A 405 8.53 1.32 -26.29
CA PRO A 405 9.31 0.37 -27.09
C PRO A 405 8.65 -1.01 -27.16
N PHE A 406 8.11 -1.49 -26.04
CA PHE A 406 7.41 -2.77 -25.95
C PHE A 406 6.04 -2.72 -26.63
N GLN A 407 5.29 -1.64 -26.43
CA GLN A 407 3.99 -1.44 -27.08
C GLN A 407 4.14 -1.32 -28.60
N ALA A 408 5.14 -0.59 -29.08
CA ALA A 408 5.44 -0.45 -30.51
C ALA A 408 5.83 -1.79 -31.13
N ALA A 409 6.72 -2.55 -30.46
CA ALA A 409 7.06 -3.90 -30.90
C ALA A 409 5.82 -4.82 -30.95
N TRP A 410 4.97 -4.77 -29.92
CA TRP A 410 3.72 -5.53 -29.87
C TRP A 410 2.74 -5.13 -30.99
N ASN A 411 2.49 -3.84 -31.18
CA ASN A 411 1.62 -3.33 -32.24
C ASN A 411 2.14 -3.75 -33.62
N LEU A 412 3.45 -3.70 -33.82
CA LEU A 412 4.09 -4.13 -35.07
C LEU A 412 3.91 -5.63 -35.30
N LEU A 413 4.07 -6.47 -34.26
CA LEU A 413 3.80 -7.90 -34.37
C LEU A 413 2.33 -8.18 -34.71
N LEU A 414 1.39 -7.47 -34.08
CA LEU A 414 -0.04 -7.58 -34.39
C LEU A 414 -0.34 -7.16 -35.83
N HIS A 415 0.27 -6.07 -36.31
CA HIS A 415 0.11 -5.61 -37.68
C HIS A 415 0.57 -6.67 -38.68
N HIS A 416 1.79 -7.21 -38.53
CA HIS A 416 2.30 -8.26 -39.41
C HIS A 416 1.48 -9.56 -39.33
N ALA A 417 0.89 -9.87 -38.17
CA ALA A 417 -0.01 -11.01 -38.03
C ALA A 417 -1.34 -10.76 -38.74
N ASP A 418 -1.88 -9.54 -38.70
CA ASP A 418 -3.11 -9.16 -39.38
C ASP A 418 -2.93 -9.05 -40.90
N GLU A 419 -1.76 -8.65 -41.40
CA GLU A 419 -1.42 -8.65 -42.84
C GLU A 419 -1.38 -10.06 -43.43
N LYS A 420 -0.94 -11.05 -42.64
CA LYS A 420 -0.89 -12.47 -43.06
C LYS A 420 -2.24 -13.18 -42.89
N ARG A 421 -3.27 -12.47 -42.42
CA ARG A 421 -4.58 -13.03 -42.07
C ARG A 421 -5.39 -13.34 -43.34
N ILE A 422 -6.05 -14.50 -43.33
CA ILE A 422 -7.07 -14.84 -44.34
C ILE A 422 -8.36 -14.09 -44.00
N GLU A 423 -9.10 -13.59 -45.00
CA GLU A 423 -10.31 -12.77 -44.80
C GLU A 423 -11.36 -13.37 -43.84
N SER A 424 -11.39 -14.71 -43.70
CA SER A 424 -12.31 -15.42 -42.81
C SER A 424 -11.96 -15.38 -41.31
N GLN A 425 -10.77 -14.93 -40.93
CA GLN A 425 -10.36 -14.87 -39.52
C GLN A 425 -10.71 -13.51 -38.89
N THR A 426 -10.95 -13.51 -37.57
CA THR A 426 -11.22 -12.28 -36.80
C THR A 426 -9.99 -11.40 -36.71
N SER A 427 -10.15 -10.08 -36.88
CA SER A 427 -9.03 -9.14 -36.78
C SER A 427 -8.38 -9.12 -35.40
N LEU A 428 -7.04 -9.11 -35.39
CA LEU A 428 -6.24 -9.00 -34.18
C LEU A 428 -6.11 -7.56 -33.67
N LEU A 429 -6.65 -6.58 -34.42
CA LEU A 429 -6.53 -5.15 -34.08
C LEU A 429 -7.08 -4.80 -32.70
N HIS A 430 -8.06 -5.54 -32.18
CA HIS A 430 -8.58 -5.31 -30.83
C HIS A 430 -7.54 -5.46 -29.70
N TRP A 431 -6.41 -6.13 -29.97
CA TRP A 431 -5.25 -6.25 -29.06
C TRP A 431 -4.25 -5.10 -29.19
N HIS A 432 -4.45 -4.18 -30.14
CA HIS A 432 -3.59 -3.03 -30.33
C HIS A 432 -3.64 -2.10 -29.11
N SER A 433 -2.50 -1.53 -28.73
CA SER A 433 -2.38 -0.68 -27.53
C SER A 433 -3.33 0.51 -27.49
N ALA A 434 -3.70 1.06 -28.65
CA ALA A 434 -4.74 2.10 -28.77
C ALA A 434 -6.11 1.70 -28.17
N PHE A 435 -6.40 0.41 -27.98
CA PHE A 435 -7.66 -0.06 -27.40
C PHE A 435 -7.58 -0.35 -25.90
N TRP A 436 -6.39 -0.43 -25.31
CA TRP A 436 -6.23 -0.82 -23.91
C TRP A 436 -5.34 0.11 -23.08
N ASP A 437 -4.57 1.00 -23.69
CA ASP A 437 -3.82 2.03 -22.99
C ASP A 437 -4.49 3.40 -23.13
N GLU A 438 -5.14 3.86 -22.06
CA GLU A 438 -5.82 5.16 -22.02
C GLU A 438 -4.86 6.35 -21.79
N HIS A 439 -3.56 6.11 -21.57
CA HIS A 439 -2.60 7.20 -21.36
C HIS A 439 -1.43 7.17 -22.35
N GLN A 440 -1.76 7.07 -23.64
CA GLN A 440 -0.80 7.19 -24.76
C GLN A 440 -0.49 8.64 -25.18
N TYR A 441 -1.00 9.64 -24.46
CA TYR A 441 -0.89 11.06 -24.81
C TYR A 441 0.34 11.76 -24.26
#